data_AF-A0AAU8J7R3-F1
#
_entry.id   AF-A0AAU8J7R3-F1
#
_cell.length_a   1.000
_cell.length_b   1.000
_cell.length_c   1.000
_cell.angle_alpha   90.00
_cell.angle_beta   90.00
_cell.angle_gamma   90.00
#
_symmetry.space_group_name_H-M   'P 1'
#
loop_
_entity.id
_entity.type
_entity.pdbx_description
1 polymer ?
#
loop_
_entity_poly.entity_id
_entity_poly.type
_entity_poly.pdbx_seq_one_letter_code
_entity_poly.pdbx_strand_id
1 'polypeptide(L)'
;MGQLDYAEELPENFGDCRLVRVRGQYYLCVPSSGPTTHQPDNQGRVVALDPGVRTFLTFFSEQKVGKIGESDFSRIQRLCHHLDDLISRFSCVSAPQRRRMKKAADRIRARIRNLVDELHPHCRQISGRQL
;
A
#
# COMPACT_ATOMS: atom_id res chain seq x y z
N MET A 1 -19.45 28.44 -5.39
CA MET A 1 -18.24 27.64 -5.66
C MET A 1 -18.06 26.69 -4.48
N GLY A 2 -17.85 25.39 -4.72
CA GLY A 2 -17.66 24.42 -3.63
C GLY A 2 -16.27 24.54 -3.01
N GLN A 3 -16.20 24.44 -1.68
CA GLN A 3 -14.94 24.42 -0.95
C GLN A 3 -14.27 23.05 -1.16
N LEU A 4 -12.97 23.04 -1.45
CA LEU A 4 -12.19 21.81 -1.61
C LEU A 4 -11.46 21.53 -0.31
N ASP A 5 -11.72 20.36 0.26
CA ASP A 5 -10.98 19.84 1.41
C ASP A 5 -9.88 18.89 0.92
N TYR A 6 -8.66 19.08 1.41
CA TYR A 6 -7.52 18.24 1.10
C TYR A 6 -7.21 17.34 2.30
N ALA A 7 -6.79 16.10 2.02
CA ALA A 7 -6.37 15.17 3.06
C ALA A 7 -4.99 15.52 3.64
N GLU A 8 -4.17 16.22 2.87
CA GLU A 8 -2.79 16.61 3.18
C GLU A 8 -2.54 18.02 2.63
N GLU A 9 -1.53 18.70 3.17
CA GLU A 9 -1.13 20.02 2.67
C GLU A 9 -0.54 19.92 1.26
N LEU A 10 -0.81 20.93 0.44
CA LEU A 10 -0.22 21.02 -0.89
C LEU A 10 1.23 21.53 -0.77
N PRO A 11 2.19 20.99 -1.55
CA PRO A 11 3.54 21.52 -1.60
C PRO A 11 3.52 22.98 -2.06
N GLU A 12 4.51 23.79 -1.64
CA GLU A 12 4.56 25.20 -2.00
C GLU A 12 4.75 25.44 -3.50
N ASN A 13 5.53 24.58 -4.17
CA ASN A 13 5.80 24.64 -5.60
C ASN A 13 5.37 23.35 -6.29
N PHE A 14 4.40 23.43 -7.19
CA PHE A 14 3.97 22.32 -8.01
C PHE A 14 3.65 22.76 -9.44
N GLY A 15 3.88 21.85 -10.39
CA GLY A 15 3.50 22.03 -11.80
C GLY A 15 2.06 21.62 -12.07
N ASP A 16 1.74 21.34 -13.33
CA ASP A 16 0.39 20.93 -13.73
C ASP A 16 -0.08 19.67 -13.01
N CYS A 17 -1.18 19.80 -12.27
CA CYS A 17 -1.77 18.71 -11.51
C CYS A 17 -2.79 17.91 -12.33
N ARG A 18 -2.97 16.64 -11.99
CA ARG A 18 -3.99 15.77 -12.60
C ARG A 18 -4.97 15.25 -11.56
N LEU A 19 -6.27 15.46 -11.78
CA LEU A 19 -7.31 14.82 -10.99
C LEU A 19 -7.60 13.42 -11.56
N VAL A 20 -7.41 12.38 -10.74
CA VAL A 20 -7.60 10.98 -11.12
C VAL A 20 -8.66 10.35 -10.23
N ARG A 21 -9.55 9.56 -10.82
CA ARG A 21 -10.53 8.77 -10.08
C ARG A 21 -10.16 7.30 -10.12
N VAL A 22 -9.87 6.70 -8.96
CA VAL A 22 -9.53 5.28 -8.83
C VAL A 22 -10.44 4.63 -7.79
N ARG A 23 -11.14 3.56 -8.17
CA ARG A 23 -11.98 2.75 -7.24
C ARG A 23 -12.99 3.59 -6.43
N GLY A 24 -13.53 4.63 -7.07
CA GLY A 24 -14.52 5.53 -6.44
C GLY A 24 -13.94 6.65 -5.58
N GLN A 25 -12.62 6.74 -5.44
CA GLN A 25 -11.93 7.83 -4.75
C GLN A 25 -11.27 8.78 -5.75
N TYR A 26 -11.21 10.07 -5.40
CA TYR A 26 -10.52 11.09 -6.17
C TYR A 26 -9.14 11.36 -5.57
N TYR A 27 -8.14 11.50 -6.43
CA TYR A 27 -6.76 11.79 -6.07
C TYR A 27 -6.29 12.97 -6.91
N LEU A 28 -5.63 13.93 -6.28
CA LEU A 28 -4.92 15.00 -6.97
C LEU A 28 -3.44 14.60 -7.07
N CYS A 29 -2.97 14.32 -8.28
CA CYS A 29 -1.56 14.05 -8.54
C CYS A 29 -0.84 15.38 -8.72
N VAL A 30 -0.02 15.73 -7.73
CA VAL A 30 0.73 16.99 -7.67
C VAL A 30 2.21 16.70 -7.92
N PRO A 31 2.79 17.09 -9.06
CA PRO A 31 4.21 16.89 -9.32
C PRO A 31 5.02 17.87 -8.46
N SER A 32 5.98 17.33 -7.69
CA SER A 32 6.92 18.13 -6.89
C SER A 32 8.36 17.75 -7.22
N SER A 33 9.25 18.74 -7.16
CA SER A 33 10.69 18.53 -7.31
C SER A 33 11.25 17.95 -6.01
N GLY A 34 11.50 16.63 -5.98
CA GLY A 34 12.06 15.94 -4.82
C GLY A 34 13.59 16.02 -4.75
N PRO A 35 14.20 15.87 -3.56
CA PRO A 35 15.66 15.73 -3.44
C PRO A 35 16.14 14.47 -4.18
N THR A 36 17.26 14.60 -4.89
CA THR A 36 17.97 13.47 -5.50
C THR A 36 18.26 12.44 -4.43
N THR A 37 17.87 11.18 -4.65
CA THR A 37 18.04 10.11 -3.67
C THR A 37 19.51 10.02 -3.28
N HIS A 38 19.81 10.20 -1.98
CA HIS A 38 21.15 9.92 -1.46
C HIS A 38 21.53 8.50 -1.88
N GLN A 39 22.69 8.33 -2.51
CA GLN A 39 23.23 7.01 -2.76
C GLN A 39 23.34 6.30 -1.41
N PRO A 40 22.71 5.13 -1.21
CA PRO A 40 22.89 4.39 0.02
C PRO A 40 24.38 4.05 0.13
N ASP A 41 24.97 4.37 1.28
CA ASP A 41 26.33 3.95 1.59
C ASP A 41 26.30 2.44 1.80
N ASN A 42 26.70 1.68 0.78
CA ASN A 42 26.58 0.23 0.73
C ASN A 42 27.70 -0.47 1.54
N GLN A 43 28.35 0.22 2.49
CA GLN A 43 29.50 -0.26 3.26
C GLN A 43 29.11 -0.84 4.64
N GLY A 44 27.91 -1.40 4.78
CA GLY A 44 27.39 -1.94 6.04
C GLY A 44 27.05 -3.44 6.03
N ARG A 45 26.83 -3.99 7.24
CA ARG A 45 26.63 -5.41 7.57
C ARG A 45 25.56 -6.09 6.70
N VAL A 46 25.81 -7.36 6.35
CA VAL A 46 24.90 -8.16 5.50
C VAL A 46 23.67 -8.61 6.30
N VAL A 47 22.49 -8.43 5.70
CA VAL A 47 21.20 -8.96 6.21
C VAL A 47 20.55 -9.78 5.11
N ALA A 48 20.23 -11.03 5.40
CA ALA A 48 19.43 -11.87 4.51
C ALA A 48 17.95 -11.47 4.64
N LEU A 49 17.30 -11.19 3.50
CA LEU A 49 15.90 -10.80 3.42
C LEU A 49 15.12 -11.84 2.62
N ASP A 50 14.10 -12.44 3.22
CA ASP A 50 13.26 -13.44 2.59
C ASP A 50 11.78 -12.99 2.59
N PRO A 51 11.23 -12.59 1.42
CA PRO A 51 9.81 -12.30 1.29
C PRO A 51 9.01 -13.61 1.31
N GLY A 52 8.20 -13.80 2.37
CA GLY A 52 7.47 -15.05 2.60
C GLY A 52 5.98 -14.97 2.26
N VAL A 53 5.36 -16.12 2.03
CA VAL A 53 3.90 -16.24 1.80
C VAL A 53 3.08 -16.04 3.07
N ARG A 54 3.69 -16.02 4.26
CA ARG A 54 3.02 -15.85 5.57
C ARG A 54 3.46 -14.59 6.31
N THR A 55 4.49 -13.92 5.83
CA THR A 55 5.16 -12.82 6.50
C THR A 55 5.71 -11.91 5.42
N PHE A 56 5.38 -10.61 5.47
CA PHE A 56 5.73 -9.67 4.40
C PHE A 56 7.25 -9.67 4.12
N LEU A 57 8.06 -9.72 5.17
CA LEU A 57 9.51 -9.87 5.06
C LEU A 57 10.07 -10.54 6.31
N THR A 58 10.86 -11.59 6.15
CA THR A 58 11.71 -12.14 7.21
C THR A 58 13.12 -11.61 7.02
N PHE A 59 13.79 -11.20 8.09
CA PHE A 59 15.17 -10.78 8.03
C PHE A 59 16.05 -11.55 9.02
N PHE A 60 17.28 -11.83 8.60
CA PHE A 60 18.28 -12.52 9.39
C PHE A 60 19.63 -11.83 9.25
N SER A 61 20.29 -11.57 10.39
CA SER A 61 21.68 -11.13 10.47
C SER A 61 22.39 -11.85 11.61
N GLU A 62 23.70 -11.71 11.71
CA GLU A 62 24.52 -12.32 12.77
C GLU A 62 24.03 -11.98 14.19
N GLN A 63 23.33 -10.86 14.36
CA GLN A 63 22.93 -10.33 15.67
C GLN A 63 21.42 -10.33 15.89
N LYS A 64 20.60 -10.44 14.83
CA LYS A 64 19.15 -10.26 14.93
C LYS A 64 18.40 -11.13 13.93
N VAL A 65 17.27 -11.64 14.39
CA VAL A 65 16.27 -12.34 13.57
C VAL A 65 14.92 -11.71 13.82
N GLY A 66 14.15 -11.45 12.76
CA GLY A 66 12.84 -10.82 12.91
C GLY A 66 11.95 -10.97 11.69
N LYS A 67 10.69 -10.58 11.89
CA LYS A 67 9.62 -10.67 10.92
C LYS A 67 8.89 -9.35 10.84
N ILE A 68 8.55 -8.93 9.62
CA ILE A 68 7.80 -7.71 9.34
C ILE A 68 6.43 -8.11 8.80
N GLY A 69 5.38 -7.51 9.36
CA GLY A 69 4.01 -7.74 8.92
C GLY A 69 3.43 -9.11 9.32
N GLU A 70 3.94 -9.78 10.36
CA GLU A 70 3.43 -11.10 10.81
C GLU A 70 1.95 -11.04 11.23
N SER A 71 1.52 -9.96 11.92
CA SER A 71 0.12 -9.74 12.30
C SER A 71 -0.73 -9.20 11.13
N ASP A 72 -0.16 -8.33 10.30
CA ASP A 72 -0.88 -7.66 9.21
C ASP A 72 -1.10 -8.56 8.00
N PHE A 73 -0.20 -9.52 7.75
CA PHE A 73 -0.34 -10.45 6.64
C PHE A 73 -1.60 -11.31 6.76
N SER A 74 -1.87 -11.83 7.97
CA SER A 74 -3.10 -12.59 8.24
C SER A 74 -4.36 -11.76 7.97
N ARG A 75 -4.31 -10.45 8.22
CA ARG A 75 -5.41 -9.52 7.92
C ARG A 75 -5.57 -9.29 6.43
N ILE A 76 -4.47 -9.12 5.69
CA ILE A 76 -4.48 -8.98 4.23
C ILE A 76 -5.04 -10.25 3.59
N GLN A 77 -4.59 -11.43 4.03
CA GLN A 77 -5.08 -12.71 3.52
C GLN A 77 -6.61 -12.86 3.69
N ARG A 78 -7.15 -12.52 4.86
CA ARG A 78 -8.61 -12.53 5.10
C ARG A 78 -9.37 -11.60 4.15
N LEU A 79 -8.81 -10.42 3.86
CA LEU A 79 -9.40 -9.48 2.92
C LEU A 79 -9.36 -10.00 1.48
N CYS A 80 -8.28 -10.67 1.07
CA CYS A 80 -8.19 -11.31 -0.24
C CYS A 80 -9.24 -12.42 -0.39
N HIS A 81 -9.35 -13.33 0.58
CA HIS A 81 -10.39 -14.36 0.53
C HIS A 81 -11.81 -13.78 0.47
N HIS A 82 -12.08 -12.73 1.24
CA HIS A 82 -13.38 -12.07 1.19
C HIS A 82 -13.64 -11.38 -0.17
N LEU A 83 -12.60 -10.81 -0.78
CA LEU A 83 -12.68 -10.23 -2.12
C LEU A 83 -12.99 -11.31 -3.17
N ASP A 84 -12.33 -12.46 -3.10
CA ASP A 84 -12.53 -13.56 -4.03
C ASP A 84 -13.94 -14.15 -3.94
N ASP A 85 -14.45 -14.37 -2.72
CA ASP A 85 -15.84 -14.76 -2.49
C ASP A 85 -16.85 -13.72 -3.02
N LEU A 86 -16.53 -12.44 -2.85
CA LEU A 86 -17.39 -11.39 -3.36
C LEU A 86 -17.42 -11.37 -4.90
N ILE A 87 -16.27 -11.59 -5.55
CA ILE A 87 -16.13 -11.62 -7.01
C ILE A 87 -16.79 -12.88 -7.60
N SER A 88 -16.62 -14.05 -6.97
CA SER A 88 -17.16 -15.32 -7.48
C SER A 88 -18.68 -15.26 -7.67
N ARG A 89 -19.37 -14.50 -6.82
CA ARG A 89 -20.83 -14.30 -6.87
C ARG A 89 -21.30 -13.28 -7.90
N PHE A 90 -20.41 -12.55 -8.60
CA PHE A 90 -20.81 -11.50 -9.55
C PHE A 90 -21.64 -12.01 -10.72
N SER A 91 -21.35 -13.23 -11.19
CA SER A 91 -22.05 -13.88 -12.30
C SER A 91 -23.47 -14.30 -11.93
N CYS A 92 -23.74 -14.56 -10.65
CA CYS A 92 -25.00 -15.11 -10.17
C CYS A 92 -26.02 -14.05 -9.69
N VAL A 93 -25.73 -12.75 -9.87
CA VAL A 93 -26.57 -11.67 -9.32
C VAL A 93 -27.08 -10.71 -10.38
N SER A 94 -28.19 -10.05 -10.07
CA SER A 94 -28.78 -9.01 -10.92
C SER A 94 -27.82 -7.81 -11.10
N ALA A 95 -27.98 -7.05 -12.19
CA ALA A 95 -27.11 -5.90 -12.47
C ALA A 95 -27.06 -4.85 -11.34
N PRO A 96 -28.17 -4.48 -10.67
CA PRO A 96 -28.13 -3.55 -9.55
C PRO A 96 -27.35 -4.09 -8.33
N GLN A 97 -27.51 -5.38 -8.02
CA GLN A 97 -26.77 -6.04 -6.94
C GLN A 97 -25.28 -6.12 -7.29
N ARG A 98 -24.94 -6.55 -8.51
CA ARG A 98 -23.56 -6.58 -9.03
C ARG A 98 -22.88 -5.22 -8.90
N ARG A 99 -23.58 -4.12 -9.20
CA ARG A 99 -23.04 -2.77 -9.03
C ARG A 99 -22.69 -2.45 -7.58
N ARG A 100 -23.55 -2.83 -6.62
CA ARG A 100 -23.27 -2.66 -5.18
C ARG A 100 -22.09 -3.51 -4.74
N MET A 101 -22.01 -4.75 -5.22
CA MET A 101 -20.91 -5.66 -4.92
C MET A 101 -19.57 -5.18 -5.51
N LYS A 102 -19.57 -4.64 -6.74
CA LYS A 102 -18.38 -3.99 -7.32
C LYS A 102 -17.88 -2.84 -6.45
N LYS A 103 -18.77 -1.97 -5.95
CA LYS A 103 -18.40 -0.91 -5.01
C LYS A 103 -17.80 -1.47 -3.72
N ALA A 104 -18.32 -2.58 -3.20
CA ALA A 104 -17.76 -3.24 -2.02
C ALA A 104 -16.38 -3.84 -2.29
N ALA A 105 -16.20 -4.50 -3.44
CA ALA A 105 -14.92 -5.03 -3.88
C ALA A 105 -13.87 -3.91 -4.02
N ASP A 106 -14.25 -2.77 -4.58
CA ASP A 106 -13.37 -1.60 -4.70
C ASP A 106 -12.91 -1.06 -3.34
N ARG A 107 -13.80 -1.05 -2.32
CA ARG A 107 -13.42 -0.69 -0.95
C ARG A 107 -12.43 -1.69 -0.34
N ILE A 108 -12.65 -3.00 -0.53
CA ILE A 108 -11.74 -4.04 -0.03
C ILE A 108 -10.38 -3.91 -0.70
N ARG A 109 -10.35 -3.73 -2.02
CA ARG A 109 -9.09 -3.53 -2.76
C ARG A 109 -8.36 -2.26 -2.33
N ALA A 110 -9.06 -1.19 -2.00
CA ALA A 110 -8.44 0.02 -1.44
C ALA A 110 -7.83 -0.27 -0.07
N ARG A 111 -8.55 -0.98 0.81
CA ARG A 111 -8.04 -1.37 2.14
C ARG A 111 -6.80 -2.25 2.07
N ILE A 112 -6.75 -3.20 1.14
CA ILE A 112 -5.57 -4.04 0.90
C ILE A 112 -4.39 -3.16 0.50
N ARG A 113 -4.57 -2.23 -0.45
CA ARG A 113 -3.49 -1.31 -0.85
C ARG A 113 -2.99 -0.48 0.34
N ASN A 114 -3.88 0.13 1.10
CA ASN A 114 -3.47 0.95 2.25
C ASN A 114 -2.65 0.14 3.27
N LEU A 115 -3.07 -1.10 3.57
CA LEU A 115 -2.30 -1.98 4.47
C LEU A 115 -0.92 -2.34 3.90
N VAL A 116 -0.84 -2.56 2.58
CA VAL A 116 0.42 -2.85 1.90
C VAL A 116 1.32 -1.59 1.86
N ASP A 117 0.74 -0.43 1.61
CA ASP A 117 1.44 0.87 1.58
C ASP A 117 1.96 1.26 2.97
N GLU A 118 1.30 0.83 4.06
CA GLU A 118 1.79 0.99 5.45
C GLU A 118 2.98 0.06 5.77
N LEU A 119 3.02 -1.15 5.17
CA LEU A 119 4.08 -2.13 5.39
C LEU A 119 5.40 -1.80 4.67
N HIS A 120 5.33 -1.23 3.45
CA HIS A 120 6.52 -0.95 2.63
C HIS A 120 7.52 0.05 3.25
N PRO A 121 7.09 1.18 3.85
CA PRO A 121 7.98 2.12 4.53
C PRO A 121 8.71 1.49 5.72
N HIS A 122 8.04 0.62 6.48
CA HIS A 122 8.66 -0.12 7.59
C HIS A 122 9.81 -1.01 7.11
N CYS A 123 9.66 -1.64 5.95
CA CYS A 123 10.75 -2.40 5.33
C CYS A 123 11.92 -1.52 4.88
N ARG A 124 11.67 -0.34 4.28
CA ARG A 124 12.74 0.59 3.90
C ARG A 124 13.52 1.11 5.11
N GLN A 125 12.84 1.36 6.22
CA GLN A 125 13.46 1.95 7.40
C GLN A 125 14.48 1.02 8.08
N ILE A 126 14.32 -0.31 7.96
CA ILE A 126 15.30 -1.28 8.48
C ILE A 126 16.55 -1.34 7.60
N SER A 127 16.39 -1.20 6.27
CA SER A 127 17.52 -1.03 5.36
C SER A 127 18.32 0.25 5.64
N GLY A 128 17.72 1.28 6.27
CA GLY A 128 18.36 2.57 6.53
C GLY A 128 18.77 2.83 7.99
N ARG A 129 18.33 2.02 8.97
CA ARG A 129 18.67 2.18 10.41
C ARG A 129 19.71 1.16 10.92
N GLN A 130 20.12 0.21 10.10
CA GLN A 130 21.18 -0.76 10.43
C GLN A 130 22.45 -0.59 9.57
N LEU A 131 22.48 0.45 8.74
CA LEU A 131 23.68 0.94 8.06
C LEU A 131 24.24 2.12 8.85
#